data_AF-A0A946KBF5-F1
#
_entry.id   AF-A0A946KBF5-F1
#
_cell.length_a   1.000
_cell.length_b   1.000
_cell.length_c   1.000
_cell.angle_alpha   90.00
_cell.angle_beta   90.00
_cell.angle_gamma   90.00
#
_symmetry.space_group_name_H-M   'P 1'
#
loop_
_entity.id
_entity.type
_entity.pdbx_description
1 polymer ?
#
loop_
_entity_poly.entity_id
_entity_poly.type
_entity_poly.pdbx_seq_one_letter_code
_entity_poly.pdbx_strand_id
1 'polypeptide(L)'
;DDVFRLPKPRLVDGAAKVPGTDGQKMSKSYENTIELFEEQPVQKKKIMRISTDSRPMEAAKNPEQDHLYQLFSLVGSPEDVSEMAELYRRGGFGYGEVKKAIVAAAQDTFAIARERRHELESNTHEIDEILAAGAKRARAVAGRVLGRAREACGLGRSVGRRPKQ
;
A
#
# COMPACT_ATOMS: atom_id res chain seq x y z
N ASP A 1 11.98 26.32 -24.47
CA ASP A 1 11.54 25.25 -23.57
C ASP A 1 10.10 24.86 -23.81
N ASP A 2 9.83 23.56 -23.92
CA ASP A 2 8.47 23.04 -24.03
C ASP A 2 7.62 23.38 -22.81
N VAL A 3 6.39 23.82 -23.04
CA VAL A 3 5.42 24.20 -21.98
C VAL A 3 5.12 23.00 -21.08
N PHE A 4 4.90 21.83 -21.67
CA PHE A 4 4.68 20.56 -20.97
C PHE A 4 5.66 19.49 -21.48
N ARG A 5 6.20 18.72 -20.54
CA ARG A 5 7.01 17.55 -20.89
C ARG A 5 6.09 16.34 -21.08
N LEU A 6 6.34 15.57 -22.12
CA LEU A 6 5.64 14.29 -22.30
C LEU A 6 6.09 13.31 -21.20
N PRO A 7 5.17 12.83 -20.33
CA PRO A 7 5.53 11.89 -19.30
C PRO A 7 5.90 10.53 -19.92
N LYS A 8 6.82 9.81 -19.28
CA LYS A 8 7.13 8.43 -19.61
C LYS A 8 6.51 7.50 -18.58
N PRO A 9 5.83 6.41 -18.98
CA PRO A 9 5.32 5.44 -18.04
C PRO A 9 6.49 4.77 -17.30
N ARG A 10 6.32 4.54 -16.00
CA ARG A 10 7.19 3.67 -15.20
C ARG A 10 6.36 2.49 -14.74
N LEU A 11 6.58 1.33 -15.36
CA LEU A 11 5.97 0.08 -14.94
C LEU A 11 6.84 -0.51 -13.82
N VAL A 12 6.20 -0.99 -12.77
CA VAL A 12 6.87 -1.75 -11.71
C VAL A 12 6.63 -3.22 -12.03
N ASP A 13 7.67 -3.89 -12.52
CA ASP A 13 7.61 -5.33 -12.77
C ASP A 13 7.36 -6.06 -11.44
N GLY A 14 6.45 -7.04 -11.45
CA GLY A 14 6.16 -7.83 -10.25
C GLY A 14 5.25 -7.15 -9.22
N ALA A 15 4.42 -6.17 -9.61
CA ALA A 15 3.31 -5.72 -8.76
C ALA A 15 2.28 -6.87 -8.58
N ALA A 16 2.62 -7.81 -7.71
CA ALA A 16 1.81 -8.97 -7.41
C ALA A 16 0.47 -8.51 -6.83
N LYS A 17 -0.62 -9.08 -7.34
CA LYS A 17 -1.95 -8.86 -6.78
C LYS A 17 -1.94 -9.45 -5.38
N VAL A 18 -2.12 -8.61 -4.36
CA VAL A 18 -2.32 -9.07 -2.99
C VAL A 18 -3.70 -9.74 -2.92
N PRO A 19 -3.79 -11.00 -2.46
CA PRO A 19 -5.08 -11.67 -2.31
C PRO A 19 -5.84 -11.12 -1.09
N GLY A 20 -7.16 -11.02 -1.21
CA GLY A 20 -8.06 -10.68 -0.12
C GLY A 20 -8.40 -11.89 0.75
N THR A 21 -9.32 -11.69 1.70
CA THR A 21 -9.77 -12.75 2.63
C THR A 21 -10.51 -13.93 1.97
N ASP A 22 -10.85 -13.78 0.70
CA ASP A 22 -11.54 -14.76 -0.16
C ASP A 22 -10.62 -15.37 -1.23
N GLY A 23 -9.34 -15.00 -1.26
CA GLY A 23 -8.37 -15.42 -2.28
C GLY A 23 -8.47 -14.66 -3.62
N GLN A 24 -9.48 -13.81 -3.81
CA GLN A 24 -9.57 -12.91 -4.97
C GLN A 24 -8.62 -11.72 -4.79
N LYS A 25 -8.47 -10.87 -5.81
CA LYS A 25 -7.73 -9.60 -5.64
C LYS A 25 -8.32 -8.81 -4.47
N MET A 26 -7.46 -8.37 -3.54
CA MET A 26 -7.88 -7.50 -2.44
C MET A 26 -8.42 -6.17 -2.99
N SER A 27 -9.64 -5.81 -2.60
CA SER A 27 -10.30 -4.56 -2.98
C SER A 27 -11.34 -4.15 -1.93
N LYS A 28 -11.40 -2.84 -1.64
CA LYS A 28 -12.46 -2.28 -0.78
C LYS A 28 -13.85 -2.60 -1.30
N SER A 29 -14.04 -2.61 -2.63
CA SER A 29 -15.32 -2.91 -3.28
C SER A 29 -15.77 -4.36 -3.12
N TYR A 30 -14.85 -5.29 -2.82
CA TYR A 30 -15.17 -6.70 -2.61
C TYR A 30 -15.32 -7.04 -1.12
N GLU A 31 -15.14 -6.05 -0.24
CA GLU A 31 -15.21 -6.22 1.21
C GLU A 31 -14.27 -7.33 1.74
N ASN A 32 -13.16 -7.57 1.03
CA ASN A 32 -12.20 -8.63 1.31
C ASN A 32 -10.84 -8.09 1.82
N THR A 33 -10.82 -6.86 2.35
CA THR A 33 -9.58 -6.18 2.79
C THR A 33 -9.16 -6.54 4.21
N ILE A 34 -7.84 -6.50 4.42
CA ILE A 34 -7.22 -6.48 5.74
C ILE A 34 -6.59 -5.09 5.87
N GLU A 35 -7.21 -4.22 6.67
CA GLU A 35 -6.74 -2.84 6.80
C GLU A 35 -5.45 -2.79 7.64
N LEU A 36 -4.44 -2.06 7.16
CA LEU A 36 -3.09 -2.01 7.75
C LEU A 36 -3.08 -1.54 9.21
N PHE A 37 -3.91 -0.54 9.50
CA PHE A 37 -3.92 0.13 10.80
C PHE A 37 -5.24 -0.05 11.55
N GLU A 38 -5.97 -1.12 11.25
CA GLU A 38 -7.16 -1.50 12.02
C GLU A 38 -6.77 -1.95 13.43
N GLU A 39 -7.70 -1.81 14.38
CA GLU A 39 -7.54 -2.33 15.74
C GLU A 39 -7.20 -3.81 15.73
N GLN A 40 -6.22 -4.21 16.55
CA GLN A 40 -5.67 -5.56 16.52
C GLN A 40 -6.73 -6.67 16.67
N PRO A 41 -7.74 -6.55 17.57
CA PRO A 41 -8.78 -7.58 17.69
C PRO A 41 -9.62 -7.73 16.41
N VAL A 42 -9.87 -6.62 15.71
CA VAL A 42 -10.67 -6.62 14.47
C VAL A 42 -9.87 -7.21 13.33
N GLN A 43 -8.61 -6.79 13.16
CA GLN A 43 -7.71 -7.33 12.15
C GLN A 43 -7.51 -8.84 12.34
N LYS A 44 -7.25 -9.27 13.58
CA LYS A 44 -7.14 -10.70 13.95
C LYS A 44 -8.41 -11.45 13.56
N LYS A 45 -9.60 -10.91 13.86
CA LYS A 45 -10.87 -11.55 13.49
C LYS A 45 -11.00 -11.72 11.98
N LYS A 46 -10.60 -10.74 11.17
CA LYS A 46 -10.61 -10.84 9.70
C LYS A 46 -9.65 -11.93 9.21
N ILE A 47 -8.40 -11.93 9.69
CA ILE A 47 -7.40 -12.94 9.32
C ILE A 47 -7.86 -14.35 9.69
N MET A 48 -8.43 -14.53 10.88
CA MET A 48 -8.93 -15.84 11.32
C MET A 48 -10.10 -16.35 10.45
N ARG A 49 -10.88 -15.44 9.84
CA ARG A 49 -12.03 -15.76 8.98
C ARG A 49 -11.67 -15.95 7.50
N ILE A 50 -10.40 -15.81 7.12
CA ILE A 50 -9.96 -16.06 5.73
C ILE A 50 -10.43 -17.45 5.29
N SER A 51 -11.00 -17.53 4.08
CA SER A 51 -11.50 -18.78 3.53
C SER A 51 -10.35 -19.77 3.32
N THR A 52 -10.57 -21.05 3.59
CA THR A 52 -9.58 -22.10 3.30
C THR A 52 -10.30 -23.28 2.69
N ASP A 53 -9.58 -24.13 1.98
CA ASP A 53 -10.16 -25.38 1.49
C ASP A 53 -10.27 -26.44 2.61
N SER A 54 -10.77 -27.62 2.24
CA SER A 54 -11.04 -28.74 3.15
C SER A 54 -10.00 -29.86 3.06
N ARG A 55 -8.77 -29.58 2.59
CA ARG A 55 -7.71 -30.59 2.54
C ARG A 55 -7.32 -31.06 3.96
N PRO A 56 -7.00 -32.36 4.15
CA PRO A 56 -6.52 -32.86 5.44
C PRO A 56 -5.27 -32.15 5.95
N MET A 57 -5.03 -32.24 7.26
CA MET A 57 -3.89 -31.61 7.92
C MET A 57 -2.57 -32.19 7.42
N GLU A 58 -2.53 -33.50 7.26
CA GLU A 58 -1.40 -34.33 6.86
C GLU A 58 -1.01 -34.11 5.39
N ALA A 59 -1.96 -33.65 4.56
CA ALA A 59 -1.72 -33.44 3.15
C ALA A 59 -0.78 -32.26 2.90
N ALA A 60 0.25 -32.51 2.08
CA ALA A 60 1.10 -31.48 1.51
C ALA A 60 0.28 -30.48 0.66
N LYS A 61 0.70 -29.22 0.66
CA LYS A 61 0.01 -28.11 0.00
C LYS A 61 1.01 -27.27 -0.80
N ASN A 62 0.62 -26.78 -1.97
CA ASN A 62 1.46 -25.87 -2.75
C ASN A 62 1.37 -24.44 -2.16
N PRO A 63 2.46 -23.88 -1.62
CA PRO A 63 2.44 -22.53 -1.04
C PRO A 63 2.09 -21.45 -2.08
N GLU A 64 2.53 -21.59 -3.34
CA GLU A 64 2.29 -20.59 -4.38
C GLU A 64 0.82 -20.49 -4.80
N GLN A 65 0.03 -21.53 -4.54
CA GLN A 65 -1.39 -21.60 -4.87
C GLN A 65 -2.31 -21.28 -3.68
N ASP A 66 -1.75 -21.03 -2.49
CA ASP A 66 -2.50 -20.81 -1.25
C ASP A 66 -2.38 -19.36 -0.79
N HIS A 67 -3.51 -18.67 -0.70
CA HIS A 67 -3.52 -17.25 -0.40
C HIS A 67 -3.15 -16.92 1.05
N LEU A 68 -3.21 -17.88 2.00
CA LEU A 68 -2.65 -17.65 3.33
C LEU A 68 -1.13 -17.57 3.28
N TYR A 69 -0.49 -18.46 2.51
CA TYR A 69 0.96 -18.38 2.31
C TYR A 69 1.35 -17.10 1.57
N GLN A 70 0.61 -16.72 0.53
CA GLN A 70 0.85 -15.47 -0.21
C GLN A 70 0.69 -14.23 0.69
N LEU A 71 -0.24 -14.23 1.65
CA LEU A 71 -0.37 -13.15 2.63
C LEU A 71 0.78 -13.16 3.63
N PHE A 72 1.16 -14.33 4.12
CA PHE A 72 2.27 -14.49 5.05
C PHE A 72 3.58 -14.00 4.43
N SER A 73 3.84 -14.31 3.16
CA SER A 73 5.08 -13.91 2.47
C SER A 73 5.25 -12.41 2.26
N LEU A 74 4.19 -11.62 2.44
CA LEU A 74 4.25 -10.15 2.38
C LEU A 74 4.68 -9.52 3.71
N VAL A 75 4.59 -10.26 4.81
CA VAL A 75 4.82 -9.72 6.17
C VAL A 75 5.78 -10.57 7.01
N GLY A 76 6.09 -11.79 6.62
CA GLY A 76 7.08 -12.64 7.29
C GLY A 76 8.50 -12.24 6.96
N SER A 77 9.44 -12.55 7.85
CA SER A 77 10.87 -12.46 7.53
C SER A 77 11.23 -13.46 6.41
N PRO A 78 12.28 -13.22 5.60
CA PRO A 78 12.71 -14.17 4.57
C PRO A 78 12.90 -15.59 5.10
N GLU A 79 13.44 -15.72 6.32
CA GLU A 79 13.64 -16.97 7.03
C GLU A 79 12.29 -17.64 7.36
N ASP A 80 11.37 -16.93 8.01
CA ASP A 80 10.06 -17.48 8.37
C ASP A 80 9.26 -17.90 7.14
N VAL A 81 9.36 -17.13 6.05
CA VAL A 81 8.69 -17.43 4.78
C VAL A 81 9.23 -18.73 4.17
N SER A 82 10.55 -18.94 4.23
CA SER A 82 11.17 -20.19 3.80
C SER A 82 10.70 -21.38 4.63
N GLU A 83 10.68 -21.23 5.96
CA GLU A 83 10.21 -22.27 6.88
C GLU A 83 8.72 -22.60 6.68
N MET A 84 7.88 -21.58 6.49
CA MET A 84 6.47 -21.75 6.18
C MET A 84 6.29 -22.49 4.84
N ALA A 85 7.13 -22.21 3.84
CA ALA A 85 7.08 -22.90 2.55
C ALA A 85 7.39 -24.40 2.70
N GLU A 86 8.38 -24.75 3.53
CA GLU A 86 8.69 -26.15 3.87
C GLU A 86 7.57 -26.81 4.68
N LEU A 87 6.95 -26.10 5.62
CA LEU A 87 5.77 -26.59 6.35
C LEU A 87 4.63 -26.92 5.39
N TYR A 88 4.37 -26.05 4.41
CA TYR A 88 3.37 -26.27 3.36
C TYR A 88 3.67 -27.52 2.53
N ARG A 89 4.92 -27.66 2.06
CA ARG A 89 5.37 -28.82 1.27
C ARG A 89 5.36 -30.13 2.06
N ARG A 90 5.65 -30.09 3.35
CA ARG A 90 5.64 -31.26 4.24
C ARG A 90 4.23 -31.70 4.63
N GLY A 91 3.33 -30.74 4.85
CA GLY A 91 2.04 -31.01 5.49
C GLY A 91 2.18 -31.18 7.02
N GLY A 92 1.10 -31.61 7.66
CA GLY A 92 1.02 -31.80 9.11
C GLY A 92 0.71 -30.54 9.91
N PHE A 93 0.03 -29.56 9.30
CA PHE A 93 -0.32 -28.29 9.92
C PHE A 93 -1.79 -27.92 9.70
N GLY A 94 -2.36 -27.22 10.68
CA GLY A 94 -3.70 -26.65 10.57
C GLY A 94 -3.68 -25.23 9.99
N TYR A 95 -4.67 -24.88 9.17
CA TYR A 95 -4.80 -23.51 8.67
C TYR A 95 -4.90 -22.44 9.76
N GLY A 96 -5.41 -22.81 10.94
CA GLY A 96 -5.43 -21.93 12.10
C GLY A 96 -4.04 -21.52 12.59
N GLU A 97 -3.02 -22.35 12.38
CA GLU A 97 -1.62 -22.05 12.75
C GLU A 97 -1.04 -21.01 11.81
N VAL A 98 -1.21 -21.19 10.50
CA VAL A 98 -0.78 -20.20 9.48
C VAL A 98 -1.47 -18.86 9.71
N LYS A 99 -2.78 -18.85 9.98
CA LYS A 99 -3.52 -17.62 10.28
C LYS A 99 -2.97 -16.90 11.52
N LYS A 100 -2.58 -17.63 12.57
CA LYS A 100 -1.93 -17.04 13.76
C LYS A 100 -0.56 -16.47 13.42
N ALA A 101 0.22 -17.16 12.58
CA ALA A 101 1.52 -16.67 12.12
C ALA A 101 1.39 -15.36 11.33
N ILE A 102 0.38 -15.25 10.45
CA ILE A 102 0.08 -14.00 9.73
C ILE A 102 -0.24 -12.86 10.72
N VAL A 103 -1.05 -13.12 11.75
CA VAL A 103 -1.38 -12.10 12.77
C VAL A 103 -0.12 -11.60 13.46
N ALA A 104 0.74 -12.52 13.93
CA ALA A 104 1.98 -12.15 14.61
C ALA A 104 2.92 -11.36 13.70
N ALA A 105 3.21 -11.89 12.51
CA ALA A 105 4.09 -11.24 11.55
C ALA A 105 3.60 -9.85 11.11
N ALA A 106 2.28 -9.69 10.93
CA ALA A 106 1.69 -8.38 10.61
C ALA A 106 1.76 -7.40 11.78
N GLN A 107 1.61 -7.86 13.03
CA GLN A 107 1.79 -7.02 14.21
C GLN A 107 3.22 -6.49 14.29
N ASP A 108 4.21 -7.35 14.12
CA ASP A 108 5.62 -7.00 14.22
C ASP A 108 6.05 -6.07 13.08
N THR A 109 5.69 -6.43 11.83
CA THR A 109 6.04 -5.65 10.64
C THR A 109 5.52 -4.22 10.69
N PHE A 110 4.31 -4.02 11.20
CA PHE A 110 3.66 -2.71 11.22
C PHE A 110 3.72 -2.01 12.59
N ALA A 111 4.43 -2.55 13.59
CA ALA A 111 4.48 -2.00 14.94
C ALA A 111 4.92 -0.52 14.94
N ILE A 112 6.07 -0.24 14.34
CA ILE A 112 6.64 1.13 14.26
C ILE A 112 5.69 2.07 13.50
N ALA A 113 5.12 1.58 12.39
CA ALA A 113 4.20 2.39 11.59
C ALA A 113 2.89 2.71 12.34
N ARG A 114 2.40 1.79 13.17
CA ARG A 114 1.22 1.98 14.02
C ARG A 114 1.48 3.00 15.13
N GLU A 115 2.62 2.88 15.81
CA GLU A 115 3.04 3.85 16.83
C GLU A 115 3.15 5.24 16.21
N ARG A 116 3.85 5.35 15.07
CA ARG A 116 4.00 6.63 14.37
C ARG A 116 2.66 7.21 13.91
N ARG A 117 1.73 6.36 13.45
CA ARG A 117 0.38 6.80 13.10
C ARG A 117 -0.34 7.35 14.33
N HIS A 118 -0.27 6.67 15.46
CA HIS A 118 -0.92 7.09 16.70
C HIS A 118 -0.37 8.44 17.20
N GLU A 119 0.95 8.64 17.15
CA GLU A 119 1.57 9.94 17.43
C GLU A 119 1.01 11.05 16.53
N LEU A 120 0.98 10.82 15.22
CA LEU A 120 0.48 11.79 14.24
C LEU A 120 -1.02 12.08 14.40
N GLU A 121 -1.82 11.08 14.77
CA GLU A 121 -3.24 11.24 15.05
C GLU A 121 -3.50 12.01 16.36
N SER A 122 -2.59 11.90 17.33
CA SER A 122 -2.66 12.66 18.58
C SER A 122 -2.25 14.13 18.42
N ASN A 123 -1.48 14.46 17.38
CA ASN A 123 -1.05 15.82 17.07
C ASN A 123 -1.16 16.11 15.56
N THR A 124 -2.36 16.49 15.11
CA THR A 124 -2.61 16.77 13.69
C THR A 124 -1.86 17.99 13.15
N HIS A 125 -1.35 18.88 14.01
CA HIS A 125 -0.58 20.05 13.59
C HIS A 125 0.68 19.66 12.82
N GLU A 126 1.37 18.59 13.24
CA GLU A 126 2.55 18.09 12.53
C GLU A 126 2.20 17.64 11.11
N ILE A 127 1.05 17.00 10.92
CA ILE A 127 0.54 16.60 9.60
C ILE A 127 0.32 17.85 8.73
N ASP A 128 -0.33 18.88 9.27
CA ASP A 128 -0.62 20.12 8.55
C ASP A 128 0.67 20.85 8.13
N GLU A 129 1.68 20.90 8.99
CA GLU A 129 2.99 21.49 8.67
C GLU A 129 3.69 20.73 7.54
N ILE A 130 3.70 19.40 7.60
CA ILE A 130 4.29 18.55 6.55
C ILE A 130 3.58 18.77 5.21
N LEU A 131 2.24 18.79 5.22
CA LEU A 131 1.42 19.03 4.03
C LEU A 131 1.63 20.45 3.48
N ALA A 132 1.69 21.46 4.35
CA ALA A 132 1.93 22.85 3.96
C ALA A 132 3.31 23.04 3.33
N ALA A 133 4.34 22.42 3.91
CA ALA A 133 5.70 22.43 3.35
C ALA A 133 5.75 21.73 1.97
N GLY A 134 5.08 20.59 1.83
CA GLY A 134 4.91 19.90 0.55
C GLY A 134 4.20 20.76 -0.50
N ALA A 135 3.09 21.39 -0.12
CA ALA A 135 2.31 22.29 -0.97
C ALA A 135 3.14 23.51 -1.42
N LYS A 136 3.96 24.09 -0.53
CA LYS A 136 4.87 25.20 -0.87
C LYS A 136 5.87 24.79 -1.96
N ARG A 137 6.51 23.63 -1.81
CA ARG A 137 7.46 23.09 -2.80
C ARG A 137 6.77 22.80 -4.14
N ALA A 138 5.61 22.12 -4.10
CA ALA A 138 4.83 21.81 -5.29
C ALA A 138 4.36 23.08 -6.02
N ARG A 139 3.89 24.09 -5.29
CA ARG A 139 3.42 25.37 -5.85
C ARG A 139 4.54 26.14 -6.55
N ALA A 140 5.77 26.09 -6.05
CA ALA A 140 6.91 26.71 -6.72
C ALA A 140 7.23 26.07 -8.09
N VAL A 141 7.06 24.74 -8.21
CA VAL A 141 7.21 24.04 -9.48
C VAL A 141 6.03 24.34 -10.40
N ALA A 142 4.80 24.16 -9.90
CA ALA A 142 3.57 24.39 -10.66
C ALA A 142 3.45 25.83 -11.15
N GLY A 143 3.86 26.82 -10.34
CA GLY A 143 3.85 28.23 -10.72
C GLY A 143 4.73 28.54 -11.93
N ARG A 144 5.91 27.91 -12.04
CA ARG A 144 6.79 28.03 -13.21
C ARG A 144 6.15 27.42 -14.46
N VAL A 145 5.54 26.25 -14.33
CA VAL A 145 4.82 25.60 -15.44
C VAL A 145 3.62 26.43 -15.88
N LEU A 146 2.82 26.91 -14.93
CA LEU A 146 1.66 27.76 -15.20
C LEU A 146 2.04 29.09 -15.84
N GLY A 147 3.18 29.68 -15.46
CA GLY A 147 3.73 30.86 -16.11
C GLY A 147 3.97 30.64 -17.61
N ARG A 148 4.74 29.60 -17.96
CA ARG A 148 5.00 29.22 -19.36
C ARG A 148 3.71 28.92 -20.13
N ALA A 149 2.76 28.24 -19.49
CA ALA A 149 1.46 27.96 -20.10
C ALA A 149 0.64 29.22 -20.35
N ARG A 150 0.61 30.15 -19.39
CA ARG A 150 -0.06 31.45 -19.55
C ARG A 150 0.55 32.27 -20.67
N GLU A 151 1.88 32.32 -20.76
CA GLU A 151 2.59 33.01 -21.85
C GLU A 151 2.24 32.41 -23.22
N ALA A 152 2.32 31.08 -23.35
CA ALA A 152 1.96 30.38 -24.59
C ALA A 152 0.49 30.58 -25.00
N CYS A 153 -0.41 30.77 -24.03
CA CYS A 153 -1.83 31.05 -24.27
C CYS A 153 -2.18 32.55 -24.34
N GLY A 154 -1.21 33.46 -24.36
CA GLY A 154 -1.46 34.91 -24.46
C GLY A 154 -2.01 35.57 -23.18
N LEU A 155 -1.95 34.89 -22.04
CA LEU A 155 -2.38 35.35 -20.71
C LEU A 155 -1.21 35.86 -19.84
N GLY A 156 -0.02 36.03 -20.44
CA GLY A 156 1.16 36.59 -19.77
C GLY A 156 0.96 38.08 -19.43
N ARG A 157 1.66 38.59 -18.41
CA ARG A 157 1.65 40.03 -18.11
C ARG A 157 2.18 40.77 -19.33
N SER A 158 1.32 41.50 -20.03
CA SER A 158 1.74 42.44 -21.06
C SER A 158 2.58 43.54 -20.38
N VAL A 159 3.90 43.46 -20.50
CA VAL A 159 4.73 44.66 -20.39
C VAL A 159 4.27 45.55 -21.54
N GLY A 160 3.61 46.65 -21.19
CA GLY A 160 2.72 47.36 -22.09
C GLY A 160 3.34 47.80 -23.41
N ARG A 161 2.47 47.92 -24.42
CA ARG A 161 2.60 48.93 -25.47
C ARG A 161 1.39 49.87 -25.37
N ARG A 162 1.66 51.08 -24.84
CA ARG A 162 0.93 52.36 -25.07
C ARG A 162 1.43 52.96 -26.41
N PRO A 163 0.83 54.01 -27.04
CA PRO A 163 -0.03 55.06 -26.47
C PRO A 163 -1.31 55.40 -27.27
N LYS A 164 -2.09 56.31 -26.67
CA LYS A 164 -3.19 57.05 -27.29
C LYS A 164 -2.74 57.74 -28.58
N GLN A 165 -3.54 57.63 -29.64
CA GLN A 165 -3.79 58.73 -30.58
C GLN A 165 -5.22 59.21 -30.34
#